data_AF-A0A7L4QHH7-F1
#
_entry.id   AF-A0A7L4QHH7-F1
#
_cell.length_a   1.000
_cell.length_b   1.000
_cell.length_c   1.000
_cell.angle_alpha   90.00
_cell.angle_beta   90.00
_cell.angle_gamma   90.00
#
_symmetry.space_group_name_H-M   'P 1'
#
loop_
_entity.id
_entity.type
_entity.pdbx_description
1 polymer ?
#
loop_
_entity_poly.entity_id
_entity_poly.type
_entity_poly.pdbx_seq_one_letter_code
_entity_poly.pdbx_strand_id
1 'polypeptide(L)'
;TSQDENSLRDLLIDKSLDTALVSYAKMASENGCDGLVCSPNDIKIIRPHISKEILYVTPGVRLRDDKVSDQKRVCTPEEAITNGSSVIVIGRSIISSNDRIEILKKVYKEVEKGLERK
;
A
#
# COMPACT_ATOMS: atom_id res chain seq x y z
N THR A 1 -2.49 -5.65 4.12
CA THR A 1 -2.34 -7.05 4.60
C THR A 1 -1.00 -7.55 4.12
N SER A 2 -0.27 -8.34 4.91
CA SER A 2 1.05 -8.86 4.49
C SER A 2 0.86 -10.31 4.08
N GLN A 3 0.61 -10.56 2.79
CA GLN A 3 0.69 -11.91 2.24
C GLN A 3 2.08 -12.13 1.66
N ASP A 4 2.63 -13.31 1.91
CA ASP A 4 3.88 -13.79 1.34
C ASP A 4 3.68 -15.21 0.78
N GLU A 5 4.73 -15.75 0.16
CA GLU A 5 4.70 -17.10 -0.41
C GLU A 5 4.35 -18.18 0.62
N ASN A 6 4.73 -18.00 1.89
CA ASN A 6 4.37 -18.95 2.95
C ASN A 6 2.87 -18.90 3.24
N SER A 7 2.29 -17.70 3.27
CA SER A 7 0.85 -17.49 3.44
C SER A 7 0.03 -18.21 2.36
N LEU A 8 0.53 -18.25 1.12
CA LEU A 8 -0.14 -18.98 0.03
C LEU A 8 -0.04 -20.50 0.18
N ARG A 9 1.12 -21.01 0.61
CA ARG A 9 1.30 -22.44 0.89
C ARG A 9 0.39 -22.94 2.00
N ASP A 10 0.19 -22.13 3.04
CA ASP A 10 -0.74 -22.46 4.14
C ASP A 10 -2.20 -22.57 3.65
N LEU A 11 -2.53 -21.87 2.56
CA LEU A 11 -3.83 -21.95 1.88
C LEU A 11 -3.87 -23.02 0.78
N LEU A 12 -2.84 -23.85 0.66
CA LEU A 12 -2.69 -24.87 -0.38
C LEU A 12 -2.72 -24.31 -1.81
N ILE A 13 -2.24 -23.08 -2.00
CA ILE A 13 -2.14 -22.42 -3.30
C ILE A 13 -0.75 -22.69 -3.88
N ASP A 14 -0.70 -23.51 -4.93
CA ASP A 14 0.54 -23.84 -5.67
C ASP A 14 0.77 -22.86 -6.85
N LYS A 15 0.85 -21.57 -6.53
CA LYS A 15 1.14 -20.47 -7.46
C LYS A 15 2.03 -19.45 -6.78
N SER A 16 2.81 -18.72 -7.56
CA SER A 16 3.60 -17.60 -7.03
C SER A 16 2.70 -16.49 -6.50
N LEU A 17 3.24 -15.69 -5.59
CA LEU A 17 2.58 -14.52 -5.02
C LEU A 17 2.09 -13.57 -6.12
N ASP A 18 2.94 -13.24 -7.08
CA ASP A 18 2.59 -12.34 -8.19
C ASP A 18 1.41 -12.89 -9.00
N THR A 19 1.38 -14.20 -9.27
CA THR A 19 0.28 -14.84 -10.00
C THR A 19 -1.02 -14.73 -9.22
N ALA A 20 -0.97 -15.00 -7.91
CA ALA A 20 -2.14 -14.90 -7.03
C ALA A 20 -2.65 -13.45 -6.94
N LEU A 21 -1.75 -12.48 -6.75
CA LEU A 21 -2.08 -11.05 -6.70
C LEU A 21 -2.81 -10.60 -7.98
N VAL A 22 -2.28 -10.92 -9.15
CA VAL A 22 -2.93 -10.57 -10.43
C VAL A 22 -4.29 -11.25 -10.56
N SER A 23 -4.39 -12.53 -10.21
CA SER A 23 -5.65 -13.29 -10.29
C SER A 23 -6.72 -12.67 -9.40
N TYR A 24 -6.42 -12.39 -8.14
CA TYR A 24 -7.37 -11.80 -7.19
C TYR A 24 -7.79 -10.39 -7.60
N ALA A 25 -6.83 -9.60 -8.08
CA ALA A 25 -7.08 -8.24 -8.47
C ALA A 25 -7.97 -8.15 -9.73
N LYS A 26 -7.76 -9.05 -10.70
CA LYS A 26 -8.66 -9.21 -11.86
C LYS A 26 -10.07 -9.62 -11.43
N MET A 27 -10.18 -10.67 -10.61
CA MET A 27 -11.47 -11.14 -10.12
C MET A 27 -12.25 -10.02 -9.43
N ALA A 28 -11.62 -9.28 -8.53
CA ALA A 28 -12.25 -8.16 -7.84
C ALA A 28 -12.72 -7.07 -8.83
N SER A 29 -11.87 -6.69 -9.78
CA SER A 29 -12.23 -5.69 -10.81
C SER A 29 -13.40 -6.15 -11.69
N GLU A 30 -13.39 -7.40 -12.13
CA GLU A 30 -14.42 -7.99 -13.01
C GLU A 30 -15.76 -8.16 -12.28
N ASN A 31 -15.75 -8.33 -10.96
CA ASN A 31 -16.94 -8.41 -10.12
C ASN A 31 -17.41 -7.03 -9.60
N GLY A 32 -16.88 -5.94 -10.16
CA GLY A 32 -17.39 -4.60 -9.90
C GLY A 32 -16.85 -3.94 -8.62
N CYS A 33 -15.79 -4.46 -8.00
CA CYS A 33 -15.14 -3.76 -6.90
C CYS A 33 -14.56 -2.42 -7.37
N ASP A 34 -14.65 -1.40 -6.51
CA ASP A 34 -14.13 -0.05 -6.80
C ASP A 34 -12.69 0.17 -6.34
N GLY A 35 -12.17 -0.73 -5.50
CA GLY A 35 -10.81 -0.62 -5.00
C GLY A 35 -10.25 -1.89 -4.39
N LEU A 36 -8.94 -1.89 -4.21
CA LEU A 36 -8.15 -2.98 -3.66
C LEU A 36 -7.31 -2.48 -2.49
N VAL A 37 -7.26 -3.28 -1.43
CA VAL A 37 -6.33 -3.07 -0.32
C VAL A 37 -5.06 -3.85 -0.59
N CYS A 38 -3.93 -3.19 -0.80
CA CYS A 38 -2.68 -3.84 -1.18
C CYS A 38 -1.45 -3.06 -0.72
N SER A 39 -0.28 -3.69 -0.78
CA SER A 39 0.98 -3.00 -0.53
C SER A 39 1.38 -2.12 -1.72
N PRO A 40 2.21 -1.08 -1.52
CA PRO A 40 2.65 -0.25 -2.64
C PRO A 40 3.45 -1.03 -3.70
N ASN A 41 4.09 -2.15 -3.32
CA ASN A 41 4.80 -3.00 -4.28
C ASN A 41 3.81 -3.83 -5.12
N ASP A 42 2.73 -4.29 -4.51
CA ASP A 42 1.69 -5.08 -5.19
C ASP A 42 1.03 -4.25 -6.30
N ILE A 43 0.86 -2.93 -6.09
CA ILE A 43 0.29 -2.02 -7.10
C ILE A 43 1.08 -2.09 -8.41
N LYS A 44 2.41 -2.14 -8.36
CA LYS A 44 3.25 -2.23 -9.58
C LYS A 44 3.02 -3.51 -10.36
N ILE A 45 2.77 -4.61 -9.65
CA ILE A 45 2.50 -5.92 -10.24
C ILE A 45 1.08 -5.94 -10.81
N ILE A 46 0.10 -5.44 -10.07
CA ILE A 46 -1.32 -5.56 -10.39
C ILE A 46 -1.77 -4.59 -11.47
N ARG A 47 -1.35 -3.31 -11.38
CA ARG A 47 -1.88 -2.21 -12.19
C ARG A 47 -1.78 -2.44 -13.71
N PRO A 48 -0.70 -3.02 -14.27
CA PRO A 48 -0.61 -3.33 -15.70
C PRO A 48 -1.65 -4.35 -16.19
N HIS A 49 -2.28 -5.11 -15.28
CA HIS A 49 -3.18 -6.22 -15.62
C HIS A 49 -4.66 -5.92 -15.40
N ILE A 50 -5.01 -4.71 -14.97
CA ILE A 50 -6.39 -4.27 -14.75
C ILE A 50 -6.74 -3.18 -15.76
N SER A 51 -7.85 -3.37 -16.48
CA SER A 51 -8.34 -2.43 -17.49
C SER A 51 -9.24 -1.32 -16.93
N LYS A 52 -9.86 -1.55 -15.78
CA LYS A 52 -10.72 -0.58 -15.08
C LYS A 52 -9.88 0.30 -14.15
N GLU A 53 -10.19 1.58 -14.08
CA GLU A 53 -9.66 2.43 -13.02
C GLU A 53 -10.24 1.99 -11.67
N ILE A 54 -9.36 1.62 -10.74
CA ILE A 54 -9.71 1.18 -9.38
C ILE A 54 -8.86 1.94 -8.36
N LEU A 55 -9.39 2.09 -7.14
CA LEU A 55 -8.67 2.71 -6.05
C LEU A 55 -7.68 1.73 -5.41
N TYR A 56 -6.43 2.13 -5.25
CA TYR A 56 -5.45 1.37 -4.46
C TYR A 56 -5.34 1.97 -3.06
N VAL A 57 -5.78 1.21 -2.05
CA VAL A 57 -5.75 1.60 -0.64
C VAL A 57 -4.55 0.93 0.04
N THR A 58 -3.62 1.74 0.51
CA THR A 58 -2.31 1.28 1.00
C THR A 58 -2.16 1.49 2.50
N PRO A 59 -2.36 0.45 3.32
CA PRO A 59 -2.19 0.54 4.76
C PRO A 59 -0.75 0.36 5.22
N GLY A 60 -0.45 0.88 6.42
CA GLY A 60 0.85 0.70 7.06
C GLY A 60 1.93 1.68 6.58
N VAL A 61 1.51 2.79 5.98
CA VAL A 61 2.39 3.89 5.57
C VAL A 61 2.85 4.68 6.79
N ARG A 62 4.13 5.07 6.82
CA ARG A 62 4.74 5.78 7.97
C ARG A 62 5.83 6.75 7.54
N LEU A 63 6.10 7.75 8.36
CA LEU A 63 7.27 8.61 8.20
C LEU A 63 8.56 7.85 8.51
N ARG A 64 9.68 8.25 7.89
CA ARG A 64 10.99 7.62 8.13
C ARG A 64 11.49 7.76 9.56
N ASP A 65 11.10 8.84 10.23
CA ASP A 65 11.50 9.15 11.61
C ASP A 65 10.73 8.34 12.66
N ASP A 66 9.74 7.53 12.26
CA ASP A 66 9.02 6.66 13.17
C ASP A 66 9.98 5.62 13.78
N LYS A 67 9.89 5.42 15.11
CA LYS A 67 10.65 4.37 15.79
C LYS A 67 10.41 3.02 15.11
N VAL A 68 11.47 2.48 14.53
CA VAL A 68 11.53 1.20 13.80
C VAL A 68 11.35 0.05 14.79
N SER A 69 10.14 -0.18 15.30
CA SER A 69 9.93 -1.28 16.27
C SER A 69 9.32 -2.54 15.68
N ASP A 70 8.41 -2.49 14.69
CA ASP A 70 7.62 -3.70 14.38
C ASP A 70 7.37 -4.04 12.90
N GLN A 71 7.89 -3.29 11.92
CA GLN A 71 7.65 -3.61 10.49
C GLN A 71 8.92 -3.69 9.66
N LYS A 72 9.15 -4.87 9.04
CA LYS A 72 10.32 -5.20 8.22
C LYS A 72 10.43 -4.43 6.89
N ARG A 73 9.40 -3.70 6.46
CA ARG A 73 9.43 -2.82 5.28
C ARG A 73 8.48 -1.64 5.53
N VAL A 74 9.03 -0.49 5.91
CA VAL A 74 8.25 0.75 6.05
C VAL A 74 8.19 1.40 4.68
N CYS A 75 6.99 1.72 4.18
CA CYS A 75 6.80 2.54 3.00
C CYS A 75 6.43 3.95 3.43
N THR A 76 7.14 4.95 2.91
CA THR A 76 6.83 6.36 3.20
C THR A 76 5.60 6.84 2.45
N PRO A 77 4.91 7.89 2.93
CA PRO A 77 3.88 8.58 2.15
C PRO A 77 4.33 8.92 0.73
N GLU A 78 5.54 9.47 0.57
CA GLU A 78 6.12 9.80 -0.75
C GLU A 78 6.22 8.56 -1.66
N GLU A 79 6.77 7.46 -1.14
CA GLU A 79 6.93 6.20 -1.88
C GLU A 79 5.58 5.58 -2.22
N ALA A 80 4.61 5.61 -1.31
CA ALA A 80 3.29 5.05 -1.53
C ALA A 80 2.56 5.76 -2.67
N ILE A 81 2.61 7.09 -2.70
CA ILE A 81 2.02 7.91 -3.77
C ILE A 81 2.73 7.67 -5.10
N THR A 82 4.06 7.71 -5.10
CA THR A 82 4.88 7.47 -6.30
C THR A 82 4.60 6.08 -6.90
N ASN A 83 4.38 5.07 -6.05
CA ASN A 83 4.07 3.71 -6.47
C ASN A 83 2.61 3.52 -6.93
N GLY A 84 1.78 4.57 -6.90
CA GLY A 84 0.43 4.56 -7.47
C GLY A 84 -0.70 4.37 -6.46
N SER A 85 -0.46 4.52 -5.16
CA SER A 85 -1.54 4.50 -4.16
C SER A 85 -2.53 5.63 -4.44
N SER A 86 -3.83 5.31 -4.37
CA SER A 86 -4.92 6.30 -4.43
C SER A 86 -5.24 6.83 -3.04
N VAL A 87 -5.13 5.97 -2.03
CA VAL A 87 -5.37 6.29 -0.61
C VAL A 87 -4.25 5.67 0.21
N ILE A 88 -3.70 6.41 1.16
CA ILE A 88 -2.74 5.91 2.14
C ILE A 88 -3.39 5.91 3.53
N VAL A 89 -3.17 4.84 4.29
CA VAL A 89 -3.69 4.73 5.67
C VAL A 89 -2.53 4.82 6.65
N ILE A 90 -2.53 5.92 7.41
CA ILE A 90 -1.51 6.26 8.40
C ILE A 90 -2.19 6.30 9.78
N GLY A 91 -1.65 5.53 10.72
CA GLY A 91 -2.18 5.42 12.08
C GLY A 91 -1.14 5.77 13.13
N ARG A 92 -0.25 4.81 13.41
CA ARG A 92 0.69 4.89 14.55
C ARG A 92 1.52 6.17 14.57
N SER A 93 2.09 6.58 13.43
CA SER A 93 2.89 7.81 13.30
C SER A 93 2.18 9.05 13.86
N ILE A 94 0.88 9.15 13.62
CA ILE A 94 0.06 10.29 14.05
C ILE A 94 -0.39 10.09 15.51
N ILE A 95 -0.94 8.92 15.85
CA ILE A 95 -1.59 8.69 17.14
C ILE A 95 -0.60 8.74 18.31
N SER A 96 0.63 8.24 18.12
CA SER A 96 1.65 8.20 19.16
C SER A 96 2.49 9.47 19.31
N SER A 97 2.26 10.48 18.45
CA SER A 97 3.00 11.74 18.53
C SER A 97 2.44 12.67 19.60
N ASN A 98 3.35 13.37 20.29
CA ASN A 98 3.00 14.45 21.21
C ASN A 98 2.47 15.69 20.45
N ASP A 99 2.85 15.86 19.18
CA ASP A 99 2.32 16.89 18.29
C ASP A 99 1.80 16.24 17.01
N ARG A 100 0.48 16.05 16.94
CA ARG A 100 -0.18 15.38 15.81
C ARG A 100 -0.30 16.28 14.59
N ILE A 101 -0.41 17.59 14.80
CA ILE A 101 -0.54 18.57 13.71
C ILE A 101 0.80 18.65 12.97
N GLU A 102 1.91 18.67 13.70
CA GLU A 102 3.24 18.68 13.09
C GLU A 102 3.50 17.40 12.27
N ILE A 103 3.11 16.23 12.78
CA ILE A 103 3.22 14.98 12.01
C ILE A 103 2.34 15.01 10.75
N LEU A 104 1.10 15.50 10.85
CA LEU A 104 0.23 15.65 9.68
C LEU A 104 0.83 16.58 8.62
N LYS A 105 1.46 17.70 9.02
CA LYS A 105 2.18 18.59 8.10
C LYS A 105 3.33 17.88 7.40
N LYS A 106 4.12 17.08 8.12
CA LYS A 106 5.21 16.27 7.54
C LYS A 106 4.69 15.24 6.54
N VAL A 107 3.60 14.53 6.89
CA VAL A 107 2.93 13.59 5.98
C VAL A 107 2.46 14.32 4.71
N TYR A 108 1.80 15.46 4.86
CA TYR A 108 1.30 16.24 3.72
C TYR A 108 2.43 16.65 2.78
N LYS A 109 3.56 17.12 3.32
CA LYS A 109 4.75 17.46 2.54
C LYS A 109 5.35 16.27 1.79
N GLU A 110 5.34 15.07 2.37
CA GLU A 110 5.78 13.87 1.65
C GLU A 110 4.79 13.44 0.56
N VAL A 111 3.49 13.61 0.78
CA VAL A 111 2.46 13.38 -0.25
C VAL A 111 2.65 14.34 -1.42
N GLU A 112 2.86 15.64 -1.17
CA GLU A 112 3.13 16.63 -2.22
C GLU A 112 4.35 16.23 -3.06
N LYS A 113 5.46 15.86 -2.43
CA LYS A 113 6.65 15.36 -3.13
C LYS A 113 6.36 14.10 -3.97
N GLY A 114 5.53 13.20 -3.46
CA GLY A 114 5.13 12.00 -4.19
C GLY A 114 4.28 12.31 -5.42
N LEU A 115 3.39 13.31 -5.32
CA LEU A 115 2.56 13.77 -6.43
C LEU A 115 3.38 14.48 -7.51
N GLU A 116 4.41 15.24 -7.14
CA GLU A 116 5.34 15.90 -8.08
C GLU A 116 6.18 14.90 -8.91
N ARG A 117 6.34 13.67 -8.42
CA ARG A 117 7.19 12.63 -9.03
C ARG A 117 6.40 11.55 -9.79
N LYS A 118 5.08 11.60 -9.74
CA LYS A 118 4.16 10.62 -10.34
C LYS A 118 3.89 10.96 -11.80
#